data_AF-A0A143PGB4-F1
#
_entry.id   AF-A0A143PGB4-F1
#
_cell.length_a   1.000
_cell.length_b   1.000
_cell.length_c   1.000
_cell.angle_alpha   90.00
_cell.angle_beta   90.00
_cell.angle_gamma   90.00
#
_symmetry.space_group_name_H-M   'P 1'
#
loop_
_entity.id
_entity.type
_entity.pdbx_description
1 polymer ?
#
loop_
_entity_poly.entity_id
_entity_poly.type
_entity_poly.pdbx_seq_one_letter_code
_entity_poly.pdbx_strand_id
1 'polypeptide(L)'
;MYQRVRTREDAPAPEAGTLEVAVLDMNHGWPNLGHAAVVRSLRQVVCDLRSTLADADLRVRVSSYDVRRGSGPPAVGADDGLLCVGTGGPGHLDPRRNDGCDPGSQGITEDPAWEPDVFRCFDALRAHPEGVLLGICHSFGIMCRWLGVADAHLRGPEKGGKSAGIMENALTPATRTHPWFRFLSQQAGVSQRIAVLDSRLYDLLPHDELPATVTAIAHETLGVGGPIGPALTMLEVERDPADGMPRILGVNHHPEIVNRPRQLALLRRRHAAGKIDDRWYEERRHTLMEALDDRNGEQQLALTSSFSLHGPLRYHLLRRLRLTAEALGRPWPLHERTTPLAMIASGEVLSLDELGAAL
;
A
#
# COMPACT_ATOMS: atom_id res chain seq x y z
N MET A 1 14.79 -11.96 -8.68
CA MET A 1 13.96 -10.83 -8.22
C MET A 1 12.98 -11.23 -7.12
N TYR A 2 12.02 -12.13 -7.32
CA TYR A 2 11.00 -12.44 -6.29
C TYR A 2 11.23 -13.78 -5.62
N GLN A 3 11.07 -13.83 -4.30
CA GLN A 3 11.05 -15.07 -3.52
C GLN A 3 10.03 -15.02 -2.38
N ARG A 4 9.61 -16.19 -1.91
CA ARG A 4 8.78 -16.36 -0.71
C ARG A 4 9.64 -16.84 0.45
N VAL A 5 9.52 -16.16 1.57
CA VAL A 5 10.13 -16.51 2.85
C VAL A 5 9.05 -17.23 3.66
N ARG A 6 9.23 -18.53 3.89
CA ARG A 6 8.26 -19.35 4.63
C ARG A 6 8.58 -19.38 6.12
N THR A 7 9.86 -19.39 6.45
CA THR A 7 10.41 -19.34 7.80
C THR A 7 11.45 -18.24 7.88
N ARG A 8 11.82 -17.80 9.09
CA ARG A 8 12.91 -16.81 9.28
C ARG A 8 14.25 -17.29 8.70
N GLU A 9 14.48 -18.59 8.70
CA GLU A 9 15.71 -19.21 8.17
C GLU A 9 15.77 -19.16 6.64
N ASP A 10 14.62 -19.04 5.98
CA ASP A 10 14.53 -18.84 4.52
C ASP A 10 14.77 -17.37 4.13
N ALA A 11 14.93 -16.46 5.09
CA ALA A 11 15.21 -15.07 4.78
C ALA A 11 16.58 -14.99 4.11
N PRO A 12 16.70 -14.25 3.00
CA PRO A 12 17.96 -14.16 2.30
C PRO A 12 19.02 -13.47 3.16
N ALA A 13 20.26 -13.93 3.04
CA ALA A 13 21.39 -13.17 3.55
C ALA A 13 21.51 -11.82 2.81
N PRO A 14 21.88 -10.73 3.51
CA PRO A 14 22.23 -9.47 2.86
C PRO A 14 23.35 -9.68 1.83
N GLU A 15 23.20 -9.08 0.66
CA GLU A 15 24.17 -9.17 -0.44
C GLU A 15 24.55 -7.75 -0.89
N ALA A 16 25.85 -7.47 -0.96
CA ALA A 16 26.34 -6.17 -1.42
C ALA A 16 25.79 -5.86 -2.82
N GLY A 17 25.30 -4.63 -3.01
CA GLY A 17 24.69 -4.21 -4.28
C GLY A 17 23.28 -4.75 -4.51
N THR A 18 22.69 -5.50 -3.58
CA THR A 18 21.30 -5.94 -3.66
C THR A 18 20.43 -5.13 -2.70
N LEU A 19 19.48 -4.39 -3.25
CA LEU A 19 18.43 -3.73 -2.48
C LEU A 19 17.34 -4.74 -2.11
N GLU A 20 17.10 -4.90 -0.82
CA GLU A 20 15.97 -5.68 -0.29
C GLU A 20 14.69 -4.85 -0.22
N VAL A 21 13.62 -5.42 -0.78
CA VAL A 21 12.25 -4.94 -0.60
C VAL A 21 11.44 -6.04 0.06
N ALA A 22 10.90 -5.75 1.25
CA ALA A 22 10.05 -6.67 1.96
C ALA A 22 8.58 -6.47 1.60
N VAL A 23 7.87 -7.55 1.31
CA VAL A 23 6.41 -7.58 1.20
C VAL A 23 5.86 -8.36 2.39
N LEU A 24 5.11 -7.72 3.27
CA LEU A 24 4.42 -8.39 4.37
C LEU A 24 3.12 -8.96 3.82
N ASP A 25 3.10 -10.27 3.58
CA ASP A 25 1.93 -10.95 3.04
C ASP A 25 0.97 -11.31 4.18
N MET A 26 -0.10 -10.52 4.31
CA MET A 26 -1.12 -10.68 5.36
C MET A 26 -2.22 -11.68 4.99
N ASN A 27 -2.05 -12.48 3.93
CA ASN A 27 -3.13 -13.29 3.37
C ASN A 27 -3.51 -14.55 4.15
N HIS A 28 -2.69 -14.98 5.10
CA HIS A 28 -2.92 -16.19 5.89
C HIS A 28 -3.20 -17.44 5.02
N GLY A 29 -2.48 -17.61 3.92
CA GLY A 29 -2.66 -18.73 2.99
C GLY A 29 -3.81 -18.58 2.00
N TRP A 30 -4.61 -17.50 2.07
CA TRP A 30 -5.66 -17.22 1.10
C TRP A 30 -5.10 -16.65 -0.21
N PRO A 31 -5.80 -16.85 -1.35
CA PRO A 31 -5.46 -16.18 -2.60
C PRO A 31 -5.48 -14.65 -2.46
N ASN A 32 -4.31 -14.02 -2.60
CA ASN A 32 -4.18 -12.56 -2.50
C ASN A 32 -3.91 -11.94 -3.88
N LEU A 33 -4.90 -11.19 -4.39
CA LEU A 33 -4.77 -10.43 -5.64
C LEU A 33 -3.91 -9.19 -5.45
N GLY A 34 -4.09 -8.48 -4.32
CA GLY A 34 -3.32 -7.30 -3.96
C GLY A 34 -1.83 -7.60 -3.84
N HIS A 35 -1.47 -8.70 -3.17
CA HIS A 35 -0.07 -9.18 -3.12
C HIS A 35 0.56 -9.34 -4.51
N ALA A 36 -0.14 -10.02 -5.43
CA ALA A 36 0.36 -10.22 -6.79
C ALA A 36 0.49 -8.90 -7.55
N ALA A 37 -0.40 -7.95 -7.29
CA ALA A 37 -0.36 -6.62 -7.86
C ALA A 37 0.84 -5.80 -7.32
N VAL A 38 1.10 -5.81 -6.00
CA VAL A 38 2.30 -5.19 -5.39
C VAL A 38 3.59 -5.74 -6.00
N VAL A 39 3.74 -7.07 -6.04
CA VAL A 39 4.93 -7.71 -6.63
C VAL A 39 5.08 -7.34 -8.10
N ARG A 40 3.97 -7.18 -8.82
CA ARG A 40 3.99 -6.74 -10.21
C ARG A 40 4.41 -5.28 -10.36
N SER A 41 3.91 -4.37 -9.52
CA SER A 41 4.31 -2.97 -9.54
C SER A 41 5.80 -2.82 -9.29
N LEU A 42 6.36 -3.56 -8.32
CA LEU A 42 7.80 -3.63 -8.10
C LEU A 42 8.55 -4.16 -9.34
N ARG A 43 8.06 -5.25 -9.95
CA ARG A 43 8.64 -5.79 -11.20
C ARG A 43 8.64 -4.77 -12.33
N GLN A 44 7.56 -3.99 -12.47
CA GLN A 44 7.50 -2.96 -13.51
C GLN A 44 8.59 -1.91 -13.30
N VAL A 45 8.73 -1.38 -12.09
CA VAL A 45 9.78 -0.39 -11.79
C VAL A 45 11.17 -0.99 -12.08
N VAL A 46 11.44 -2.22 -11.64
CA VAL A 46 12.74 -2.88 -11.91
C VAL A 46 12.98 -3.12 -13.40
N CYS A 47 11.94 -3.46 -14.18
CA CYS A 47 12.04 -3.58 -15.62
C CYS A 47 12.38 -2.25 -16.28
N ASP A 48 11.76 -1.14 -15.85
CA ASP A 48 12.05 0.20 -16.36
C ASP A 48 13.51 0.61 -16.08
N LEU A 49 14.10 0.10 -14.99
CA LEU A 49 15.46 0.41 -14.54
C LEU A 49 16.52 -0.60 -14.98
N ARG A 50 16.15 -1.60 -15.81
CA ARG A 50 16.99 -2.78 -16.05
C ARG A 50 18.39 -2.45 -16.57
N SER A 51 18.52 -1.52 -17.52
CA SER A 51 19.83 -1.11 -18.06
C SER A 51 20.66 -0.40 -16.99
N THR A 52 20.07 0.57 -16.29
CA THR A 52 20.76 1.33 -15.23
C THR A 52 21.22 0.44 -14.07
N LEU A 53 20.39 -0.54 -13.67
CA LEU A 53 20.76 -1.53 -12.66
C LEU A 53 21.96 -2.37 -13.11
N ALA A 54 21.98 -2.81 -14.38
CA ALA A 54 23.08 -3.58 -14.93
C ALA A 54 24.38 -2.76 -14.99
N ASP A 55 24.31 -1.51 -15.45
CA ASP A 55 25.45 -0.60 -15.55
C ASP A 55 26.06 -0.26 -14.18
N ALA A 56 25.23 -0.19 -13.14
CA ALA A 56 25.64 0.04 -11.76
C ALA A 56 25.93 -1.26 -10.96
N ASP A 57 25.87 -2.44 -11.59
CA ASP A 57 25.96 -3.76 -10.94
C ASP A 57 25.03 -3.92 -9.71
N LEU A 58 23.88 -3.24 -9.73
CA LEU A 58 22.88 -3.30 -8.67
C LEU A 58 21.78 -4.30 -8.99
N ARG A 59 21.15 -4.82 -7.93
CA ARG A 59 20.03 -5.76 -8.02
C ARG A 59 18.93 -5.35 -7.07
N VAL A 60 17.71 -5.75 -7.40
CA VAL A 60 16.56 -5.63 -6.52
C VAL A 60 16.02 -7.02 -6.22
N ARG A 61 15.90 -7.33 -4.94
CA ARG A 61 15.27 -8.55 -4.45
C ARG A 61 14.02 -8.20 -3.66
N VAL A 62 12.92 -8.88 -4.01
CA VAL A 62 11.60 -8.74 -3.40
C VAL A 62 11.34 -10.02 -2.63
N SER A 63 11.34 -9.91 -1.31
CA SER A 63 11.15 -11.02 -0.38
C SER A 63 9.77 -10.90 0.26
N SER A 64 8.93 -11.91 0.06
CA SER A 64 7.56 -11.96 0.57
C SER A 64 7.49 -12.82 1.83
N TYR A 65 7.12 -12.21 2.94
CA TYR A 65 7.05 -12.84 4.26
C TYR A 65 5.60 -13.20 4.59
N ASP A 66 5.29 -14.48 4.77
CA ASP A 66 4.00 -14.95 5.29
C ASP A 66 3.92 -14.74 6.81
N VAL A 67 3.66 -13.47 7.17
CA VAL A 67 3.77 -12.98 8.54
C VAL A 67 2.89 -13.76 9.50
N ARG A 68 1.65 -14.05 9.09
CA ARG A 68 0.61 -14.63 9.93
C ARG A 68 0.74 -16.14 10.13
N ARG A 69 1.48 -16.82 9.25
CA ARG A 69 1.69 -18.29 9.32
C ARG A 69 3.09 -18.70 9.77
N GLY A 70 3.88 -17.76 10.29
CA GLY A 70 5.09 -18.09 11.05
C GLY A 70 6.41 -17.67 10.41
N SER A 71 6.43 -17.00 9.25
CA SER A 71 7.70 -16.37 8.80
C SER A 71 8.06 -15.18 9.69
N GLY A 72 7.06 -14.54 10.30
CA GLY A 72 7.20 -13.23 10.93
C GLY A 72 7.61 -12.14 9.93
N PRO A 73 7.78 -10.89 10.40
CA PRO A 73 8.33 -9.82 9.58
C PRO A 73 9.84 -10.00 9.35
N PRO A 74 10.42 -9.31 8.37
CA PRO A 74 11.88 -9.21 8.21
C PRO A 74 12.53 -8.59 9.45
N ALA A 75 13.78 -8.97 9.72
CA ALA A 75 14.61 -8.22 10.64
C ALA A 75 14.96 -6.85 10.01
N VAL A 76 14.82 -5.78 10.77
CA VAL A 76 15.27 -4.44 10.38
C VAL A 76 16.64 -4.23 10.99
N GLY A 77 17.68 -4.19 10.15
CA GLY A 77 19.05 -3.94 10.59
C GLY A 77 19.25 -2.49 11.03
N ALA A 78 20.31 -2.23 11.79
CA ALA A 78 20.65 -0.87 12.24
C ALA A 78 21.21 0.01 11.11
N ASP A 79 21.85 -0.60 10.10
CA ASP A 79 22.65 0.10 9.08
C ASP A 79 21.95 0.18 7.71
N ASP A 80 21.01 -0.71 7.44
CA ASP A 80 20.27 -0.77 6.18
C ASP A 80 18.80 -0.48 6.46
N GLY A 81 18.34 0.71 6.07
CA GLY A 81 16.90 1.00 6.06
C GLY A 81 16.16 -0.10 5.30
N LEU A 82 14.88 -0.32 5.58
CA LEU A 82 14.11 -1.33 4.84
C LEU A 82 12.93 -0.67 4.14
N LEU A 83 12.71 -1.02 2.86
CA LEU A 83 11.46 -0.70 2.16
C LEU A 83 10.47 -1.84 2.37
N CYS A 84 9.41 -1.57 3.11
CA CYS A 84 8.39 -2.53 3.47
C CYS A 84 7.03 -2.16 2.86
N VAL A 85 6.37 -3.12 2.21
CA VAL A 85 5.01 -2.97 1.69
C VAL A 85 4.10 -4.01 2.34
N GLY A 86 3.15 -3.57 3.15
CA GLY A 86 2.16 -4.43 3.79
C GLY A 86 0.94 -4.62 2.90
N THR A 87 0.52 -5.87 2.68
CA THR A 87 -0.63 -6.19 1.84
C THR A 87 -1.94 -6.22 2.63
N GLY A 88 -3.06 -6.23 1.90
CA GLY A 88 -4.35 -6.62 2.45
C GLY A 88 -4.40 -8.11 2.82
N GLY A 89 -5.37 -8.47 3.66
CA GLY A 89 -5.52 -9.80 4.23
C GLY A 89 -6.94 -10.02 4.76
N PRO A 90 -7.40 -11.27 4.83
CA PRO A 90 -8.72 -11.60 5.38
C PRO A 90 -8.71 -11.65 6.92
N GLY A 91 -9.89 -11.67 7.53
CA GLY A 91 -10.09 -11.79 8.97
C GLY A 91 -10.08 -10.47 9.72
N HIS A 92 -10.27 -10.59 11.03
CA HIS A 92 -10.28 -9.50 12.00
C HIS A 92 -8.88 -8.88 12.13
N LEU A 93 -8.83 -7.56 12.37
CA LEU A 93 -7.58 -6.81 12.51
C LEU A 93 -6.87 -7.07 13.85
N ASP A 94 -7.63 -7.38 14.89
CA ASP A 94 -7.13 -8.04 16.10
C ASP A 94 -7.03 -9.55 15.89
N PRO A 95 -5.83 -10.15 15.84
CA PRO A 95 -5.68 -11.57 15.62
C PRO A 95 -6.26 -12.43 16.76
N ARG A 96 -6.44 -11.88 17.97
CA ARG A 96 -7.08 -12.61 19.08
C ARG A 96 -8.56 -12.90 18.83
N ARG A 97 -9.18 -12.16 17.92
CA ARG A 97 -10.58 -12.35 17.49
C ARG A 97 -10.70 -13.23 16.25
N ASN A 98 -9.59 -13.68 15.68
CA ASN A 98 -9.58 -14.67 14.62
C ASN A 98 -9.62 -16.08 15.24
N ASP A 99 -10.79 -16.41 15.80
CA ASP A 99 -11.09 -17.66 16.48
C ASP A 99 -11.82 -18.68 15.58
N GLY A 100 -12.13 -18.30 14.33
CA GLY A 100 -12.92 -19.08 13.37
C GLY A 100 -14.44 -18.94 13.51
N CYS A 101 -14.92 -18.23 14.55
CA CYS A 101 -16.33 -18.11 14.91
C CYS A 101 -16.85 -16.67 14.85
N ASP A 102 -16.03 -15.68 15.21
CA ASP A 102 -16.38 -14.27 15.10
C ASP A 102 -16.78 -13.97 13.64
N PRO A 103 -17.92 -13.31 13.36
CA PRO A 103 -18.34 -13.03 11.99
C PRO A 103 -17.27 -12.29 11.17
N GLY A 104 -16.50 -11.47 11.85
CA GLY A 104 -15.39 -10.71 11.33
C GLY A 104 -14.08 -11.51 11.15
N SER A 105 -13.98 -12.70 11.74
CA SER A 105 -12.83 -13.61 11.54
C SER A 105 -12.79 -14.19 10.12
N GLN A 106 -13.91 -14.16 9.40
CA GLN A 106 -14.05 -14.82 8.09
C GLN A 106 -13.68 -16.32 8.12
N GLY A 107 -13.91 -16.99 9.25
CA GLY A 107 -13.57 -18.39 9.46
C GLY A 107 -12.08 -18.66 9.68
N ILE A 108 -11.29 -17.61 9.89
CA ILE A 108 -9.87 -17.74 10.19
C ILE A 108 -9.69 -18.05 11.67
N THR A 109 -8.95 -19.13 11.93
CA THR A 109 -8.27 -19.36 13.20
C THR A 109 -6.78 -19.08 13.01
N GLU A 110 -6.20 -18.25 13.88
CA GLU A 110 -4.75 -17.98 13.87
C GLU A 110 -4.18 -17.76 15.27
N ASP A 111 -2.86 -17.89 15.38
CA ASP A 111 -2.12 -17.57 16.60
C ASP A 111 -1.73 -16.08 16.60
N PRO A 112 -2.13 -15.28 17.61
CA PRO A 112 -1.78 -13.85 17.67
C PRO A 112 -0.30 -13.58 17.98
N ALA A 113 0.54 -14.60 18.24
CA ALA A 113 1.94 -14.44 18.60
C ALA A 113 2.80 -13.69 17.56
N TRP A 114 2.34 -13.57 16.31
CA TRP A 114 3.06 -12.80 15.28
C TRP A 114 2.95 -11.27 15.46
N GLU A 115 1.91 -10.77 16.13
CA GLU A 115 1.59 -9.33 16.20
C GLU A 115 2.68 -8.51 16.92
N PRO A 116 3.19 -8.91 18.10
CA PRO A 116 4.26 -8.17 18.77
C PRO A 116 5.52 -8.02 17.90
N ASP A 117 5.81 -9.01 17.06
CA ASP A 117 6.99 -8.98 16.19
C ASP A 117 6.81 -7.98 15.04
N VAL A 118 5.59 -7.90 14.48
CA VAL A 118 5.23 -6.89 13.49
C VAL A 118 5.32 -5.48 14.07
N PHE A 119 4.82 -5.27 15.29
CA PHE A 119 4.91 -3.95 15.93
C PHE A 119 6.36 -3.54 16.17
N ARG A 120 7.23 -4.45 16.63
CA ARG A 120 8.68 -4.17 16.74
C ARG A 120 9.32 -3.84 15.39
N CYS A 121 8.89 -4.50 14.31
CA CYS A 121 9.34 -4.16 12.95
C CYS A 121 8.89 -2.74 12.56
N PHE A 122 7.65 -2.36 12.85
CA PHE A 122 7.14 -1.01 12.58
C PHE A 122 7.88 0.05 13.39
N ASP A 123 8.16 -0.20 14.67
CA ASP A 123 8.97 0.68 15.52
C ASP A 123 10.38 0.87 14.95
N ALA A 124 11.02 -0.21 14.50
CA ALA A 124 12.35 -0.15 13.89
C ALA A 124 12.35 0.62 12.55
N LEU A 125 11.33 0.40 11.70
CA LEU A 125 11.16 1.17 10.46
C LEU A 125 10.94 2.66 10.72
N ARG A 126 10.16 2.99 11.76
CA ARG A 126 9.92 4.37 12.17
C ARG A 126 11.18 5.04 12.70
N ALA A 127 11.96 4.34 13.52
CA ALA A 127 13.18 4.86 14.14
C ALA A 127 14.34 5.07 13.14
N HIS A 128 14.41 4.26 12.08
CA HIS A 128 15.50 4.33 11.10
C HIS A 128 15.27 5.47 10.09
N PRO A 129 16.22 6.39 9.81
CA PRO A 129 16.04 7.53 8.88
C PRO A 129 15.68 7.20 7.43
N GLU A 130 15.98 5.98 6.97
CA GLU A 130 15.63 5.48 5.63
C GLU A 130 14.62 4.30 5.68
N GLY A 131 13.97 4.07 6.82
CA GLY A 131 12.93 3.03 6.97
C GLY A 131 11.61 3.46 6.34
N VAL A 132 10.97 2.57 5.59
CA VAL A 132 9.73 2.88 4.85
C VAL A 132 8.71 1.78 5.06
N LEU A 133 7.47 2.16 5.34
CA LEU A 133 6.31 1.28 5.46
C LEU A 133 5.15 1.84 4.65
N LEU A 134 4.73 1.10 3.64
CA LEU A 134 3.52 1.37 2.86
C LEU A 134 2.47 0.30 3.18
N GLY A 135 1.48 0.63 4.01
CA GLY A 135 0.45 -0.31 4.47
C GLY A 135 -0.84 -0.22 3.67
N ILE A 136 -1.33 -1.36 3.18
CA ILE A 136 -2.56 -1.45 2.37
C ILE A 136 -3.64 -2.27 3.11
N CYS A 137 -4.87 -1.75 3.14
CA CYS A 137 -6.08 -2.39 3.67
C CYS A 137 -5.86 -3.02 5.06
N HIS A 138 -5.66 -4.34 5.14
CA HIS A 138 -5.44 -5.03 6.42
C HIS A 138 -4.16 -4.55 7.12
N SER A 139 -3.08 -4.31 6.37
CA SER A 139 -1.86 -3.74 6.96
C SER A 139 -2.07 -2.31 7.46
N PHE A 140 -2.93 -1.51 6.81
CA PHE A 140 -3.35 -0.21 7.35
C PHE A 140 -4.11 -0.36 8.67
N GLY A 141 -5.03 -1.32 8.76
CA GLY A 141 -5.73 -1.61 10.02
C GLY A 141 -4.79 -2.05 11.15
N ILE A 142 -3.77 -2.87 10.84
CA ILE A 142 -2.71 -3.23 11.79
C ILE A 142 -1.89 -2.00 12.20
N MET A 143 -1.58 -1.09 11.27
CA MET A 143 -0.90 0.18 11.60
C MET A 143 -1.75 1.04 12.54
N CYS A 144 -3.06 1.16 12.31
CA CYS A 144 -3.95 1.90 13.21
C CYS A 144 -3.95 1.32 14.63
N ARG A 145 -3.90 -0.01 14.75
CA ARG A 145 -3.79 -0.71 16.04
C ARG A 145 -2.42 -0.48 16.70
N TRP A 146 -1.34 -0.61 15.94
CA TRP A 146 0.02 -0.35 16.42
C TRP A 146 0.15 1.07 16.99
N LEU A 147 -0.42 2.06 16.30
CA LEU A 147 -0.41 3.45 16.73
C LEU A 147 -1.41 3.75 17.86
N GLY A 148 -2.38 2.85 18.08
CA GLY A 148 -3.47 3.07 19.04
C GLY A 148 -4.36 4.26 18.67
N VAL A 149 -4.66 4.46 17.38
CA VAL A 149 -5.36 5.66 16.88
C VAL A 149 -6.76 5.42 16.36
N ALA A 150 -7.14 4.16 16.12
CA ALA A 150 -8.47 3.84 15.63
C ALA A 150 -8.89 2.42 16.02
N ASP A 151 -10.18 2.26 16.27
CA ASP A 151 -10.81 0.96 16.53
C ASP A 151 -11.40 0.36 15.27
N ALA A 152 -11.35 -0.97 15.17
CA ALA A 152 -11.93 -1.72 14.07
C ALA A 152 -13.42 -2.00 14.32
N HIS A 153 -14.29 -1.41 13.50
CA HIS A 153 -15.72 -1.62 13.55
C HIS A 153 -16.19 -2.40 12.34
N LEU A 154 -16.81 -3.56 12.57
CA LEU A 154 -17.39 -4.37 11.49
C LEU A 154 -18.54 -3.59 10.86
N ARG A 155 -18.53 -3.46 9.52
CA ARG A 155 -19.58 -2.76 8.79
C ARG A 155 -20.88 -3.56 8.81
N GLY A 156 -21.93 -2.97 9.38
CA GLY A 156 -23.25 -3.58 9.45
C GLY A 156 -24.10 -3.34 8.19
N PRO A 157 -25.28 -3.99 8.12
CA PRO A 157 -26.23 -3.83 7.01
C PRO A 157 -26.66 -2.38 6.76
N GLU A 158 -26.70 -1.55 7.80
CA GLU A 158 -27.04 -0.12 7.73
C GLU A 158 -26.09 0.70 6.85
N LYS A 159 -24.84 0.24 6.69
CA LYS A 159 -23.83 0.83 5.79
C LYS A 159 -23.68 0.05 4.47
N GLY A 160 -24.64 -0.83 4.14
CA GLY A 160 -24.58 -1.72 2.98
C GLY A 160 -23.68 -2.95 3.18
N GLY A 161 -23.24 -3.22 4.41
CA GLY A 161 -22.29 -4.29 4.72
C GLY A 161 -20.87 -3.98 4.22
N LYS A 162 -20.20 -4.99 3.68
CA LYS A 162 -18.83 -4.90 3.16
C LYS A 162 -18.73 -3.77 2.13
N SER A 163 -17.77 -2.88 2.30
CA SER A 163 -17.42 -1.90 1.26
C SER A 163 -16.72 -2.62 0.12
N ALA A 164 -17.25 -2.54 -1.10
CA ALA A 164 -16.69 -3.19 -2.29
C ALA A 164 -16.98 -2.38 -3.54
N GLY A 165 -15.96 -2.16 -4.38
CA GLY A 165 -16.11 -1.45 -5.65
C GLY A 165 -15.39 -0.11 -5.66
N ILE A 166 -15.74 0.74 -6.62
CA ILE A 166 -15.24 2.11 -6.65
C ILE A 166 -16.04 2.94 -5.66
N MET A 167 -15.33 3.43 -4.64
CA MET A 167 -15.86 4.29 -3.60
C MET A 167 -15.21 5.67 -3.70
N GLU A 168 -15.66 6.56 -2.83
CA GLU A 168 -15.13 7.90 -2.71
C GLU A 168 -14.56 8.11 -1.30
N ASN A 169 -13.41 8.77 -1.23
CA ASN A 169 -12.85 9.27 0.01
C ASN A 169 -12.80 10.81 -0.03
N ALA A 170 -12.97 11.44 1.13
CA ALA A 170 -12.83 12.88 1.30
C ALA A 170 -11.46 13.20 1.90
N LEU A 171 -10.70 14.08 1.22
CA LEU A 171 -9.41 14.57 1.69
C LEU A 171 -9.58 15.55 2.85
N THR A 172 -8.71 15.46 3.85
CA THR A 172 -8.71 16.38 4.99
C THR A 172 -8.12 17.75 4.62
N PRO A 173 -8.32 18.78 5.45
CA PRO A 173 -7.63 20.06 5.28
C PRO A 173 -6.10 19.94 5.27
N ALA A 174 -5.53 19.01 6.04
CA ALA A 174 -4.08 18.77 6.09
C ALA A 174 -3.52 18.35 4.73
N THR A 175 -4.30 17.64 3.92
CA THR A 175 -3.91 17.21 2.57
C THR A 175 -3.64 18.38 1.62
N ARG A 176 -4.33 19.52 1.80
CA ARG A 176 -4.19 20.71 0.95
C ARG A 176 -2.81 21.36 1.04
N THR A 177 -2.21 21.31 2.22
CA THR A 177 -0.88 21.89 2.50
C THR A 177 0.21 20.82 2.55
N HIS A 178 -0.14 19.55 2.33
CA HIS A 178 0.79 18.44 2.39
C HIS A 178 1.81 18.50 1.23
N PRO A 179 3.13 18.37 1.48
CA PRO A 179 4.15 18.44 0.42
C PRO A 179 3.89 17.49 -0.75
N TRP A 180 3.59 16.21 -0.44
CA TRP A 180 3.25 15.20 -1.44
C TRP A 180 1.80 15.27 -1.97
N PHE A 181 0.80 15.32 -1.09
CA PHE A 181 -0.61 15.19 -1.50
C PHE A 181 -1.30 16.49 -1.95
N ARG A 182 -0.65 17.65 -1.85
CA ARG A 182 -1.25 18.94 -2.29
C ARG A 182 -1.72 18.90 -3.74
N PHE A 183 -0.97 18.25 -4.64
CA PHE A 183 -1.37 18.15 -6.05
C PHE A 183 -2.62 17.28 -6.20
N LEU A 184 -2.68 16.12 -5.52
CA LEU A 184 -3.89 15.29 -5.49
C LEU A 184 -5.09 16.10 -4.98
N SER A 185 -4.90 16.90 -3.93
CA SER A 185 -5.94 17.80 -3.41
C SER A 185 -6.36 18.89 -4.41
N GLN A 186 -5.43 19.44 -5.20
CA GLN A 186 -5.76 20.39 -6.27
C GLN A 186 -6.57 19.72 -7.39
N GLN A 187 -6.20 18.50 -7.79
CA GLN A 187 -6.95 17.73 -8.80
C GLN A 187 -8.33 17.30 -8.31
N ALA A 188 -8.49 17.06 -7.01
CA ALA A 188 -9.80 16.84 -6.39
C ALA A 188 -10.69 18.10 -6.39
N GLY A 189 -10.13 19.28 -6.68
CA GLY A 189 -10.88 20.53 -6.82
C GLY A 189 -11.64 20.92 -5.55
N VAL A 190 -12.72 21.69 -5.70
CA VAL A 190 -13.52 22.18 -4.56
C VAL A 190 -14.16 21.04 -3.77
N SER A 191 -14.49 19.92 -4.43
CA SER A 191 -15.14 18.79 -3.77
C SER A 191 -14.22 18.08 -2.77
N GLN A 192 -12.89 18.16 -2.97
CA GLN A 192 -11.89 17.46 -2.17
C GLN A 192 -12.17 15.95 -2.06
N ARG A 193 -12.75 15.38 -3.10
CA ARG A 193 -13.14 13.97 -3.16
C ARG A 193 -12.30 13.23 -4.20
N ILE A 194 -11.90 12.01 -3.85
CA ILE A 194 -11.06 11.16 -4.67
C ILE A 194 -11.71 9.78 -4.83
N ALA A 195 -11.59 9.21 -6.02
CA ALA A 195 -12.04 7.84 -6.31
C ALA A 195 -11.02 6.81 -5.81
N VAL A 196 -11.51 5.77 -5.13
CA VAL A 196 -10.71 4.66 -4.60
C VAL A 196 -11.34 3.32 -4.92
N LEU A 197 -10.53 2.27 -5.10
CA LEU A 197 -11.04 0.90 -5.16
C LEU A 197 -11.02 0.31 -3.75
N ASP A 198 -12.19 -0.01 -3.21
CA ASP A 198 -12.34 -0.52 -1.86
C ASP A 198 -12.80 -1.99 -1.85
N SER A 199 -12.41 -2.71 -0.80
CA SER A 199 -12.82 -4.09 -0.53
C SER A 199 -12.55 -4.43 0.96
N ARG A 200 -13.28 -3.81 1.88
CA ARG A 200 -13.05 -3.97 3.32
C ARG A 200 -14.32 -4.30 4.11
N LEU A 201 -14.12 -5.06 5.17
CA LEU A 201 -15.15 -5.38 6.16
C LEU A 201 -15.18 -4.41 7.34
N TYR A 202 -14.08 -3.73 7.61
CA TYR A 202 -13.92 -2.89 8.79
C TYR A 202 -13.80 -1.41 8.44
N ASP A 203 -14.51 -0.61 9.21
CA ASP A 203 -14.24 0.80 9.39
C ASP A 203 -13.22 0.98 10.50
N LEU A 204 -12.27 1.89 10.28
CA LEU A 204 -11.28 2.27 11.28
C LEU A 204 -11.75 3.60 11.84
N LEU A 205 -12.46 3.56 12.97
CA LEU A 205 -13.01 4.76 13.59
C LEU A 205 -11.93 5.39 14.47
N PRO A 206 -11.47 6.60 14.13
CA PRO A 206 -10.41 7.24 14.89
C PRO A 206 -10.87 7.54 16.32
N HIS A 207 -9.93 7.52 17.26
CA HIS A 207 -10.14 8.10 18.58
C HIS A 207 -10.25 9.63 18.46
N ASP A 208 -10.84 10.29 19.46
CA ASP A 208 -11.27 11.70 19.37
C ASP A 208 -10.20 12.64 18.80
N GLU A 209 -8.97 12.57 19.31
CA GLU A 209 -7.84 13.35 18.79
C GLU A 209 -6.69 12.42 18.37
N LEU A 210 -6.26 12.56 17.11
CA LEU A 210 -5.08 11.86 16.62
C LEU A 210 -3.81 12.46 17.25
N PRO A 211 -2.81 11.65 17.61
CA PRO A 211 -1.53 12.16 18.07
C PRO A 211 -0.93 13.14 17.05
N ALA A 212 -0.21 14.17 17.52
CA ALA A 212 0.42 15.16 16.65
C ALA A 212 1.40 14.56 15.62
N THR A 213 1.90 13.34 15.86
CA THR A 213 2.75 12.60 14.93
C THR A 213 1.97 11.85 13.84
N VAL A 214 0.63 11.92 13.83
CA VAL A 214 -0.22 11.22 12.85
C VAL A 214 -1.08 12.25 12.12
N THR A 215 -0.93 12.30 10.80
CA THR A 215 -1.73 13.17 9.93
C THR A 215 -2.80 12.32 9.24
N ALA A 216 -4.08 12.59 9.53
CA ALA A 216 -5.17 12.05 8.73
C ALA A 216 -5.16 12.70 7.34
N ILE A 217 -5.08 11.88 6.29
CA ILE A 217 -5.06 12.33 4.89
C ILE A 217 -6.45 12.27 4.28
N ALA A 218 -7.23 11.24 4.61
CA ALA A 218 -8.58 11.09 4.09
C ALA A 218 -9.48 10.28 5.02
N HIS A 219 -10.79 10.56 4.92
CA HIS A 219 -11.87 9.78 5.52
C HIS A 219 -12.74 9.16 4.43
N GLU A 220 -13.51 8.14 4.79
CA GLU A 220 -14.54 7.60 3.90
C GLU A 220 -15.64 8.64 3.62
N THR A 221 -16.40 8.42 2.55
CA THR A 221 -17.73 9.01 2.41
C THR A 221 -18.79 7.92 2.59
N LEU A 222 -19.98 8.31 3.05
CA LEU A 222 -21.12 7.40 3.15
C LEU A 222 -21.79 7.27 1.77
N GLY A 223 -21.11 6.56 0.87
CA GLY A 223 -21.47 6.44 -0.54
C GLY A 223 -20.89 7.57 -1.40
N VAL A 224 -20.90 7.37 -2.73
CA VAL A 224 -20.40 8.35 -3.71
C VAL A 224 -21.25 9.62 -3.67
N GLY A 225 -20.63 10.78 -3.48
CA GLY A 225 -21.34 12.06 -3.32
C GLY A 225 -22.06 12.21 -1.96
N GLY A 226 -21.96 11.22 -1.08
CA GLY A 226 -22.57 11.23 0.24
C GLY A 226 -21.84 12.13 1.26
N PRO A 227 -22.37 12.24 2.50
CA PRO A 227 -21.68 12.96 3.57
C PRO A 227 -20.34 12.28 3.91
N ILE A 228 -19.41 13.05 4.48
CA ILE A 228 -18.14 12.53 4.98
C ILE A 228 -18.44 11.62 6.18
N GLY A 229 -17.95 10.40 6.14
CA GLY A 229 -18.06 9.43 7.23
C GLY A 229 -16.90 9.56 8.23
N PRO A 230 -17.02 8.92 9.40
CA PRO A 230 -16.00 9.01 10.43
C PRO A 230 -14.77 8.14 10.14
N ALA A 231 -14.90 7.09 9.33
CA ALA A 231 -13.83 6.11 9.16
C ALA A 231 -12.60 6.73 8.50
N LEU A 232 -11.44 6.55 9.13
CA LEU A 232 -10.14 6.93 8.59
C LEU A 232 -9.78 5.97 7.44
N THR A 233 -9.38 6.52 6.31
CA THR A 233 -9.05 5.74 5.11
C THR A 233 -7.62 5.95 4.63
N MET A 234 -6.96 7.03 5.04
CA MET A 234 -5.56 7.30 4.74
C MET A 234 -4.90 8.05 5.90
N LEU A 235 -3.69 7.66 6.28
CA LEU A 235 -2.88 8.36 7.28
C LEU A 235 -1.39 8.37 6.93
N GLU A 236 -0.70 9.42 7.35
CA GLU A 236 0.76 9.51 7.35
C GLU A 236 1.26 9.60 8.80
N VAL A 237 2.36 8.92 9.12
CA VAL A 237 3.03 8.97 10.44
C VAL A 237 4.39 9.68 10.37
N GLU A 238 5.18 9.37 9.35
CA GLU A 238 6.52 9.92 9.18
C GLU A 238 6.74 10.31 7.73
N ARG A 239 7.55 11.35 7.53
CA ARG A 239 7.95 11.87 6.22
C ARG A 239 9.44 12.09 6.17
N ASP A 240 9.98 12.07 4.96
CA ASP A 240 11.35 12.49 4.74
C ASP A 240 11.49 14.01 4.99
N PRO A 241 12.43 14.45 5.85
CA PRO A 241 12.57 15.87 6.15
C PRO A 241 13.13 16.68 4.96
N ALA A 242 13.78 16.06 3.98
CA ALA A 242 14.44 16.77 2.89
C ALA A 242 13.49 17.15 1.74
N ASP A 243 12.37 16.45 1.56
CA ASP A 243 11.35 16.77 0.53
C ASP A 243 9.91 16.51 0.92
N GLY A 244 9.64 15.98 2.11
CA GLY A 244 8.28 15.72 2.59
C GLY A 244 7.61 14.52 1.91
N MET A 245 8.38 13.60 1.31
CA MET A 245 7.85 12.31 0.85
C MET A 245 7.38 11.46 2.05
N PRO A 246 6.15 10.93 2.04
CA PRO A 246 5.69 10.00 3.07
C PRO A 246 6.59 8.77 3.19
N ARG A 247 7.08 8.47 4.38
CA ARG A 247 7.88 7.27 4.68
C ARG A 247 7.05 6.17 5.34
N ILE A 248 6.17 6.56 6.25
CA ILE A 248 5.25 5.64 6.93
C ILE A 248 3.83 6.08 6.55
N LEU A 249 3.26 5.42 5.55
CA LEU A 249 1.98 5.77 4.92
C LEU A 249 1.06 4.55 4.91
N GLY A 250 -0.17 4.73 5.37
CA GLY A 250 -1.18 3.67 5.38
C GLY A 250 -2.44 4.10 4.64
N VAL A 251 -3.02 3.17 3.87
CA VAL A 251 -4.29 3.36 3.17
C VAL A 251 -5.19 2.15 3.30
N ASN A 252 -6.49 2.38 3.47
CA ASN A 252 -7.47 1.32 3.67
C ASN A 252 -7.98 0.72 2.34
N HIS A 253 -7.91 1.49 1.26
CA HIS A 253 -8.28 1.07 -0.09
C HIS A 253 -7.15 0.28 -0.79
N HIS A 254 -7.40 -0.13 -2.04
CA HIS A 254 -6.52 -1.00 -2.83
C HIS A 254 -5.88 -0.27 -4.04
N PRO A 255 -4.94 0.66 -3.81
CA PRO A 255 -4.27 1.39 -4.89
C PRO A 255 -3.34 0.53 -5.74
N GLU A 256 -3.06 -0.71 -5.33
CA GLU A 256 -2.30 -1.66 -6.12
C GLU A 256 -3.09 -2.25 -7.30
N ILE A 257 -4.43 -2.14 -7.28
CA ILE A 257 -5.33 -2.77 -8.24
C ILE A 257 -5.84 -1.75 -9.27
N VAL A 258 -4.94 -1.19 -10.07
CA VAL A 258 -5.27 -0.08 -11.00
C VAL A 258 -5.68 -0.53 -12.40
N ASN A 259 -5.12 -1.63 -12.92
CA ASN A 259 -5.40 -2.09 -14.29
C ASN A 259 -6.48 -3.19 -14.31
N ARG A 260 -7.75 -2.78 -14.32
CA ARG A 260 -8.92 -3.69 -14.25
C ARG A 260 -8.93 -4.79 -15.32
N PRO A 261 -8.68 -4.52 -16.62
CA PRO A 261 -8.59 -5.58 -17.63
C PRO A 261 -7.53 -6.63 -17.31
N ARG A 262 -6.36 -6.22 -16.82
CA ARG A 262 -5.31 -7.15 -16.39
C ARG A 262 -5.69 -7.91 -15.12
N GLN A 263 -6.42 -7.30 -14.21
CA GLN A 263 -6.88 -7.96 -12.98
C GLN A 263 -7.96 -9.01 -13.29
N LEU A 264 -8.89 -8.70 -14.19
CA LEU A 264 -9.85 -9.66 -14.73
C LEU A 264 -9.16 -10.83 -15.45
N ALA A 265 -8.11 -10.57 -16.23
CA ALA A 265 -7.33 -11.63 -16.86
C ALA A 265 -6.59 -12.52 -15.85
N LEU A 266 -6.00 -11.93 -14.80
CA LEU A 266 -5.35 -12.66 -13.71
C LEU A 266 -6.35 -13.48 -12.91
N LEU A 267 -7.52 -12.91 -12.63
CA LEU A 267 -8.65 -13.53 -11.95
C LEU A 267 -9.13 -14.76 -12.74
N ARG A 268 -9.42 -14.60 -14.03
CA ARG A 268 -9.77 -15.70 -14.96
C ARG A 268 -8.73 -16.81 -14.98
N ARG A 269 -7.44 -16.45 -15.07
CA ARG A 269 -6.35 -17.43 -15.07
C ARG A 269 -6.25 -18.21 -13.77
N ARG A 270 -6.48 -17.56 -12.61
CA ARG A 270 -6.46 -18.24 -11.29
C ARG A 270 -7.66 -19.16 -11.12
N HIS A 271 -8.83 -18.75 -11.58
CA HIS A 271 -10.05 -19.57 -11.57
C HIS A 271 -9.91 -20.79 -12.46
N ALA A 272 -9.47 -20.60 -13.70
CA ALA A 272 -9.18 -21.71 -14.63
C ALA A 272 -8.13 -22.69 -14.10
N ALA A 273 -7.24 -22.24 -13.21
CA ALA A 273 -6.24 -23.08 -12.55
C ALA A 273 -6.73 -23.72 -11.24
N GLY A 274 -8.01 -23.58 -10.88
CA GLY A 274 -8.59 -24.12 -9.63
C GLY A 274 -8.04 -23.50 -8.35
N LYS A 275 -7.38 -22.33 -8.43
CA LYS A 275 -6.76 -21.67 -7.27
C LYS A 275 -7.72 -20.80 -6.48
N ILE A 276 -8.90 -20.55 -7.02
CA ILE A 276 -10.00 -19.79 -6.43
C ILE A 276 -11.31 -20.47 -6.85
N ASP A 277 -12.30 -20.50 -5.96
CA ASP A 277 -13.61 -21.06 -6.24
C ASP A 277 -14.50 -20.09 -7.04
N ASP A 278 -15.66 -20.59 -7.50
CA ASP A 278 -16.61 -19.83 -8.30
C ASP A 278 -17.17 -18.62 -7.55
N ARG A 279 -17.44 -18.76 -6.24
CA ARG A 279 -18.01 -17.68 -5.44
C ARG A 279 -17.02 -16.51 -5.32
N TRP A 280 -15.77 -16.81 -5.01
CA TRP A 280 -14.70 -15.83 -4.91
C TRP A 280 -14.42 -15.18 -6.27
N TYR A 281 -14.42 -15.99 -7.35
CA TYR A 281 -14.26 -15.49 -8.71
C TYR A 281 -15.36 -14.49 -9.08
N GLU A 282 -16.64 -14.85 -8.88
CA GLU A 282 -17.77 -14.00 -9.25
C GLU A 282 -17.85 -12.73 -8.41
N GLU A 283 -17.63 -12.79 -7.10
CA GLU A 283 -17.59 -11.61 -6.23
C GLU A 283 -16.55 -10.59 -6.74
N ARG A 284 -15.33 -11.07 -7.04
CA ARG A 284 -14.24 -10.20 -7.51
C ARG A 284 -14.43 -9.71 -8.93
N ARG A 285 -15.02 -10.54 -9.79
CA ARG A 285 -15.35 -10.17 -11.17
C ARG A 285 -16.38 -9.05 -11.18
N HIS A 286 -17.43 -9.14 -10.36
CA HIS A 286 -18.45 -8.11 -10.23
C HIS A 286 -17.83 -6.77 -9.83
N THR A 287 -17.06 -6.74 -8.74
CA THR A 287 -16.35 -5.54 -8.25
C THR A 287 -15.48 -4.89 -9.34
N LEU A 288 -14.83 -5.68 -10.19
CA LEU A 288 -13.96 -5.18 -11.25
C LEU A 288 -14.72 -4.71 -12.51
N MET A 289 -15.96 -5.17 -12.72
CA MET A 289 -16.76 -4.89 -13.93
C MET A 289 -17.81 -3.78 -13.77
N GLU A 290 -18.21 -3.45 -12.54
CA GLU A 290 -19.37 -2.58 -12.24
C GLU A 290 -19.25 -1.12 -12.73
N ALA A 291 -18.08 -0.69 -13.23
CA ALA A 291 -17.82 0.69 -13.66
C ALA A 291 -16.96 0.81 -14.92
N LEU A 292 -17.15 -0.07 -15.91
CA LEU A 292 -16.30 -0.13 -17.11
C LEU A 292 -16.41 1.10 -18.05
N ASP A 293 -17.45 1.93 -17.90
CA ASP A 293 -17.74 3.01 -18.85
C ASP A 293 -17.42 4.45 -18.37
N ASP A 294 -16.90 4.63 -17.15
CA ASP A 294 -16.55 5.96 -16.61
C ASP A 294 -15.03 6.26 -16.71
N ARG A 295 -14.63 6.87 -17.84
CA ARG A 295 -13.23 7.29 -18.08
C ARG A 295 -12.70 8.28 -17.04
N ASN A 296 -13.55 9.19 -16.55
CA ASN A 296 -13.12 10.19 -15.56
C ASN A 296 -12.85 9.49 -14.20
N GLY A 297 -13.71 8.55 -13.82
CA GLY A 297 -13.50 7.68 -12.67
C GLY A 297 -12.21 6.85 -12.77
N GLU A 298 -11.88 6.32 -13.95
CA GLU A 298 -10.61 5.61 -14.17
C GLU A 298 -9.41 6.52 -13.95
N GLN A 299 -9.44 7.73 -14.50
CA GLN A 299 -8.35 8.69 -14.36
C GLN A 299 -8.16 9.12 -12.91
N GLN A 300 -9.25 9.40 -12.18
CA GLN A 300 -9.18 9.73 -10.75
C GLN A 300 -8.67 8.56 -9.90
N LEU A 301 -9.08 7.32 -10.21
CA LEU A 301 -8.60 6.13 -9.52
C LEU A 301 -7.10 5.92 -9.78
N ALA A 302 -6.65 6.10 -11.02
CA ALA A 302 -5.24 6.00 -11.38
C ALA A 302 -4.40 7.08 -10.70
N LEU A 303 -4.90 8.30 -10.64
CA LEU A 303 -4.25 9.41 -9.94
C LEU A 303 -4.11 9.10 -8.45
N THR A 304 -5.21 8.70 -7.80
CA THR A 304 -5.20 8.34 -6.38
C THR A 304 -4.21 7.21 -6.10
N SER A 305 -4.24 6.16 -6.91
CA SER A 305 -3.31 5.02 -6.81
C SER A 305 -1.84 5.43 -6.97
N SER A 306 -1.58 6.40 -7.83
CA SER A 306 -0.25 6.96 -8.05
C SER A 306 0.26 7.68 -6.81
N PHE A 307 -0.55 8.54 -6.20
CA PHE A 307 -0.16 9.27 -5.00
C PHE A 307 -0.14 8.40 -3.73
N SER A 308 -1.00 7.40 -3.62
CA SER A 308 -1.12 6.61 -2.39
C SER A 308 -0.27 5.33 -2.35
N LEU A 309 0.34 4.92 -3.46
CA LEU A 309 1.23 3.74 -3.49
C LEU A 309 2.35 3.82 -4.52
N HIS A 310 2.02 3.96 -5.82
CA HIS A 310 3.03 3.73 -6.86
C HIS A 310 4.12 4.80 -6.90
N GLY A 311 3.76 6.04 -6.62
CA GLY A 311 4.67 7.17 -6.45
C GLY A 311 5.64 6.97 -5.30
N PRO A 312 5.16 6.87 -4.05
CA PRO A 312 6.01 6.61 -2.89
C PRO A 312 6.89 5.36 -3.08
N LEU A 313 6.33 4.27 -3.63
CA LEU A 313 7.07 3.05 -3.90
C LEU A 313 8.24 3.28 -4.88
N ARG A 314 7.98 3.97 -6.01
CA ARG A 314 9.02 4.24 -7.02
C ARG A 314 10.07 5.21 -6.48
N TYR A 315 9.64 6.26 -5.77
CA TYR A 315 10.54 7.23 -5.14
C TYR A 315 11.50 6.52 -4.18
N HIS A 316 10.98 5.74 -3.23
CA HIS A 316 11.80 5.09 -2.21
C HIS A 316 12.71 4.02 -2.81
N LEU A 317 12.25 3.28 -3.83
CA LEU A 317 13.11 2.34 -4.54
C LEU A 317 14.30 3.05 -5.21
N LEU A 318 14.05 4.16 -5.92
CA LEU A 318 15.10 4.92 -6.61
C LEU A 318 16.08 5.56 -5.63
N ARG A 319 15.58 6.17 -4.56
CA ARG A 319 16.41 6.77 -3.51
C ARG A 319 17.34 5.72 -2.90
N ARG A 320 16.82 4.54 -2.58
CA ARG A 320 17.62 3.47 -1.99
C ARG A 320 18.64 2.90 -2.96
N LEU A 321 18.30 2.74 -4.23
CA LEU A 321 19.28 2.37 -5.26
C LEU A 321 20.39 3.40 -5.40
N ARG A 322 20.06 4.69 -5.40
CA ARG A 322 21.04 5.79 -5.42
C ARG A 322 21.96 5.73 -4.21
N LEU A 323 21.42 5.65 -3.00
CA LEU A 323 22.20 5.56 -1.77
C LEU A 323 23.08 4.31 -1.73
N THR A 324 22.58 3.16 -2.20
CA THR A 324 23.39 1.93 -2.32
C THR A 324 24.52 2.08 -3.35
N ALA A 325 24.27 2.70 -4.50
CA ALA A 325 25.32 3.00 -5.47
C ALA A 325 26.38 3.93 -4.90
N GLU A 326 25.98 5.02 -4.23
CA GLU A 326 26.87 5.98 -3.58
C GLU A 326 27.76 5.30 -2.53
N ALA A 327 27.16 4.48 -1.66
CA ALA A 327 27.90 3.72 -0.63
C ALA A 327 28.92 2.73 -1.22
N LEU A 328 28.65 2.20 -2.43
CA LEU A 328 29.55 1.28 -3.15
C LEU A 328 30.50 2.00 -4.12
N GLY A 329 30.44 3.33 -4.22
CA GLY A 329 31.25 4.11 -5.17
C GLY A 329 30.90 3.83 -6.64
N ARG A 330 29.65 3.47 -6.93
CA ARG A 330 29.18 3.08 -8.27
C ARG A 330 28.41 4.22 -8.93
N PRO A 331 28.51 4.40 -10.27
CA PRO A 331 27.78 5.45 -10.96
C PRO A 331 26.28 5.17 -10.94
N TRP A 332 25.48 6.19 -10.61
CA TRP A 332 24.02 6.11 -10.65
C TRP A 332 23.44 7.40 -11.24
N PRO A 333 22.81 7.34 -12.43
CA PRO A 333 22.40 8.54 -13.17
C PRO A 333 21.00 9.04 -12.82
N LEU A 334 20.24 8.32 -12.00
CA LEU A 334 18.83 8.62 -11.72
C LEU A 334 18.65 9.22 -10.34
N HIS A 335 17.81 10.25 -10.23
CA HIS A 335 17.44 10.82 -8.94
C HIS A 335 15.95 10.57 -8.69
N GLU A 336 15.57 10.18 -7.48
CA GLU A 336 14.17 9.89 -7.11
C GLU A 336 13.21 11.07 -7.38
N ARG A 337 13.73 12.30 -7.30
CA ARG A 337 13.00 13.55 -7.59
C ARG A 337 12.73 13.79 -9.07
N THR A 338 13.45 13.15 -9.98
CA THR A 338 13.20 13.30 -11.42
C THR A 338 12.11 12.36 -11.92
N THR A 339 11.42 11.63 -11.02
CA THR A 339 10.22 10.91 -11.43
C THR A 339 9.11 11.90 -11.75
N PRO A 340 8.33 11.70 -12.83
CA PRO A 340 7.31 12.66 -13.23
C PRO A 340 6.33 13.01 -12.10
N LEU A 341 5.98 12.04 -11.25
CA LEU A 341 5.11 12.26 -10.12
C LEU A 341 5.77 13.05 -8.97
N ALA A 342 7.07 12.86 -8.72
CA ALA A 342 7.81 13.67 -7.75
C ALA A 342 7.95 15.11 -8.21
N MET A 343 8.21 15.32 -9.50
CA MET A 343 8.25 16.66 -10.09
C MET A 343 6.89 17.35 -10.01
N ILE A 344 5.79 16.63 -10.23
CA ILE A 344 4.44 17.18 -10.06
C ILE A 344 4.16 17.53 -8.60
N ALA A 345 4.51 16.65 -7.66
CA ALA A 345 4.30 16.91 -6.24
C ALA A 345 5.12 18.12 -5.76
N SER A 346 6.37 18.26 -6.21
CA SER A 346 7.24 19.41 -5.89
C SER A 346 6.85 20.70 -6.65
N GLY A 347 5.98 20.60 -7.66
CA GLY A 347 5.53 21.74 -8.47
C GLY A 347 6.51 22.13 -9.57
N GLU A 348 7.43 21.22 -9.93
CA GLU A 348 8.39 21.36 -11.03
C GLU A 348 7.77 21.08 -12.42
N VAL A 349 6.62 20.39 -12.47
CA VAL A 349 5.82 20.19 -13.69
C VAL A 349 4.38 20.64 -13.42
N LEU A 350 3.77 21.34 -14.38
CA LEU A 350 2.55 22.13 -14.16
C LEU A 350 1.26 21.40 -14.54
N SER A 351 1.29 20.30 -15.29
CA SER A 351 0.05 19.66 -15.76
C SER A 351 0.09 18.13 -15.95
N LEU A 352 -1.11 17.51 -15.91
CA LEU A 352 -1.32 16.10 -16.24
C LEU A 352 -1.11 15.80 -17.73
N ASP A 353 -1.24 16.79 -18.61
CA ASP A 353 -0.99 16.61 -20.05
C ASP A 353 0.51 16.43 -20.34
N GLU A 354 1.36 17.13 -19.59
CA GLU A 354 2.81 16.92 -19.60
C GLU A 354 3.21 15.56 -18.99
N LEU A 355 2.43 15.05 -18.02
CA LEU A 355 2.60 13.71 -17.45
C LEU A 355 2.22 12.61 -18.44
N GLY A 356 1.13 12.77 -19.19
CA GLY A 356 0.68 11.80 -20.20
C GLY A 356 1.65 11.62 -21.37
N ALA A 357 2.52 12.61 -21.61
CA ALA A 357 3.61 12.51 -22.57
C ALA A 357 4.91 11.91 -21.96
N ALA A 358 5.03 11.88 -20.62
CA ALA A 358 6.20 11.42 -19.89
C ALA A 358 6.07 10.01 -19.28
N LEU A 359 4.84 9.50 -19.12
CA LEU A 359 4.50 8.12 -18.77
C LEU A 359 4.33 7.27 -20.03
#